data_AF-A0A5D2SNM3-F1
#
_entry.id   AF-A0A5D2SNM3-F1
#
_cell.length_a   1.000
_cell.length_b   1.000
_cell.length_c   1.000
_cell.angle_alpha   90.00
_cell.angle_beta   90.00
_cell.angle_gamma   90.00
#
_symmetry.space_group_name_H-M   'P 1'
#
loop_
_entity.id
_entity.type
_entity.pdbx_description
1 polymer ?
#
loop_
_entity_poly.entity_id
_entity_poly.type
_entity_poly.pdbx_seq_one_letter_code
_entity_poly.pdbx_strand_id
1 'polypeptide(L)'
;MTNTLTAQLHLVPPFPSPSKQSSISQPQIKIPNNPNPKPKPIIFSKFLSLALTVTLNSPLPSLAIPSLTSQSSPQAPLTTTPFTQSKFLQLGLEDGKIRPCPSTNPGCVSTNAKSSSFAFPWVVPETSKENAVQELQEAILKTQKNAKIEVVEDTPNGKYIQAEVDGGFGPDVMEFLVKGDVVTYRSMAMKVTYIYPFTTAIGDSKGQLERLKKIVDQLGCNFLSNATPEVDSESGGRHKPTPAATAANATLLTPKEFMVLSKLVTRKAPCNLLVFGLQSQYYNLSSINAGGITVFLEDDPLKISEIKADFNGTRIYNVKYQIAAKKAYNLLKHARKNPACSPTINLLNQSSCKLALRNLPEEVYKLKWDVVVVDGPIGDTPEAPGRMPTIYTAGMLARTDGIGKKTTTDVVVHDVHRTIEKWFSWEFFCEQNLVSARGKLWVFRIPVHQSNSTSFCSSETVVNGGSI
;
A
#
# COMPACT_ATOMS: atom_id res chain seq x y z
N MET A 1 -5.60 63.22 35.24
CA MET A 1 -5.50 62.24 36.34
C MET A 1 -4.58 61.14 35.88
N THR A 2 -3.32 61.24 36.28
CA THR A 2 -2.19 60.40 35.88
C THR A 2 -2.09 59.19 36.81
N ASN A 3 -2.34 57.98 36.31
CA ASN A 3 -2.11 56.75 37.07
C ASN A 3 -0.87 56.03 36.53
N THR A 4 0.21 56.21 37.26
CA THR A 4 1.48 55.50 37.19
C THR A 4 1.33 54.17 37.92
N LEU A 5 1.56 53.04 37.25
CA LEU A 5 1.62 51.72 37.88
C LEU A 5 3.07 51.22 37.85
N THR A 6 3.64 51.16 39.05
CA THR A 6 5.04 50.86 39.34
C THR A 6 5.28 49.35 39.35
N ALA A 7 6.29 48.90 38.62
CA ALA A 7 6.77 47.52 38.62
C ALA A 7 7.59 47.23 39.89
N GLN A 8 7.27 46.13 40.59
CA GLN A 8 8.09 45.59 41.68
C GLN A 8 8.84 44.35 41.21
N LEU A 9 10.17 44.47 41.10
CA LEU A 9 11.11 43.37 41.02
C LEU A 9 11.23 42.70 42.40
N HIS A 10 11.10 41.37 42.45
CA HIS A 10 11.59 40.57 43.58
C HIS A 10 12.86 39.82 43.18
N LEU A 11 13.93 40.15 43.89
CA LEU A 11 15.27 39.57 43.79
C LEU A 11 15.35 38.18 44.45
N VAL A 12 16.11 37.32 43.78
CA VAL A 12 16.57 35.99 44.22
C VAL A 12 17.74 36.14 45.22
N PRO A 13 17.79 35.40 46.34
CA PRO A 13 18.98 35.33 47.19
C PRO A 13 19.93 34.18 46.77
N PRO A 14 21.24 34.27 47.11
CA PRO A 14 22.33 33.56 46.43
C PRO A 14 22.72 32.21 47.04
N PHE A 15 23.44 31.43 46.23
CA PHE A 15 24.15 30.19 46.57
C PHE A 15 25.20 30.35 47.68
N PRO A 16 25.41 29.29 48.50
CA PRO A 16 26.70 29.03 49.13
C PRO A 16 27.37 27.73 48.65
N SER A 17 28.70 27.74 48.64
CA SER A 17 29.64 26.61 48.49
C SER A 17 30.96 27.02 49.17
N PRO A 18 31.95 26.14 49.43
CA PRO A 18 31.93 24.73 49.83
C PRO A 18 32.86 24.46 51.06
N SER A 19 32.63 23.41 51.87
CA SER A 19 33.74 22.80 52.66
C SER A 19 33.48 21.38 53.20
N LYS A 20 34.29 20.45 52.68
CA LYS A 20 35.02 19.30 53.28
C LYS A 20 34.33 18.24 54.17
N GLN A 21 34.29 17.03 53.57
CA GLN A 21 34.77 15.73 54.07
C GLN A 21 34.41 15.27 55.49
N SER A 22 33.53 14.26 55.55
CA SER A 22 33.70 13.09 56.41
C SER A 22 33.09 11.86 55.75
N SER A 23 33.92 10.83 55.60
CA SER A 23 33.66 9.48 55.11
C SER A 23 32.57 8.74 55.90
N ILE A 24 31.68 7.98 55.22
CA ILE A 24 31.12 6.68 55.63
C ILE A 24 30.35 6.05 54.43
N SER A 25 30.87 4.90 53.98
CA SER A 25 30.27 3.66 53.44
C SER A 25 29.04 3.68 52.50
N GLN A 26 29.25 3.23 51.25
CA GLN A 26 28.23 2.82 50.28
C GLN A 26 27.54 1.48 50.64
N PRO A 27 26.26 1.26 50.30
CA PRO A 27 25.68 -0.08 50.24
C PRO A 27 25.91 -0.71 48.85
N GLN A 28 26.69 -1.79 48.80
CA GLN A 28 26.82 -2.69 47.65
C GLN A 28 25.59 -3.60 47.54
N ILE A 29 24.96 -3.66 46.36
CA ILE A 29 24.07 -4.76 45.97
C ILE A 29 24.92 -5.83 45.28
N LYS A 30 25.04 -7.00 45.92
CA LYS A 30 25.80 -8.15 45.44
C LYS A 30 24.97 -9.02 44.49
N ILE A 31 25.56 -9.34 43.35
CA ILE A 31 25.17 -10.42 42.43
C ILE A 31 25.77 -11.74 42.96
N PRO A 32 25.03 -12.86 43.06
CA PRO A 32 25.63 -14.17 43.28
C PRO A 32 25.84 -14.92 41.95
N ASN A 33 27.08 -15.34 41.74
CA ASN A 33 27.52 -16.27 40.70
C ASN A 33 27.17 -17.73 41.06
N ASN A 34 26.88 -18.49 40.01
CA ASN A 34 26.68 -19.94 39.96
C ASN A 34 27.99 -20.72 40.23
N PRO A 35 27.90 -21.95 40.76
CA PRO A 35 28.75 -23.02 40.25
C PRO A 35 27.96 -24.28 39.83
N ASN A 36 28.31 -24.77 38.64
CA ASN A 36 27.88 -26.01 38.00
C ASN A 36 28.22 -27.25 38.85
N PRO A 37 27.44 -28.35 38.76
CA PRO A 37 28.06 -29.58 38.26
C PRO A 37 27.14 -30.47 37.38
N LYS A 38 27.80 -31.21 36.48
CA LYS A 38 27.34 -32.40 35.72
C LYS A 38 28.20 -33.61 36.19
N PRO A 39 27.97 -34.87 35.76
CA PRO A 39 26.73 -35.61 35.45
C PRO A 39 26.73 -37.07 36.01
N LYS A 40 25.73 -37.88 35.60
CA LYS A 40 25.67 -39.37 35.41
C LYS A 40 24.69 -40.17 36.34
N PRO A 41 24.40 -41.48 36.11
CA PRO A 41 23.08 -41.95 35.62
C PRO A 41 22.50 -43.19 36.38
N ILE A 42 21.17 -43.39 36.46
CA ILE A 42 20.59 -44.65 37.02
C ILE A 42 19.25 -44.91 36.28
N ILE A 43 19.18 -45.84 35.33
CA ILE A 43 18.85 -47.29 35.39
C ILE A 43 17.40 -47.62 35.84
N PHE A 44 16.77 -48.43 34.98
CA PHE A 44 15.42 -49.01 34.95
C PHE A 44 14.82 -49.53 36.27
N SER A 45 13.49 -49.41 36.40
CA SER A 45 12.65 -50.53 36.85
C SER A 45 11.22 -50.44 36.28
N LYS A 46 10.59 -51.62 36.17
CA LYS A 46 9.41 -52.00 35.37
C LYS A 46 8.06 -51.67 36.03
N PHE A 47 7.00 -52.01 35.27
CA PHE A 47 5.57 -52.23 35.62
C PHE A 47 4.66 -51.02 35.31
N LEU A 48 3.51 -51.13 34.64
CA LEU A 48 2.66 -52.26 34.26
C LEU A 48 1.75 -51.82 33.09
N SER A 49 1.50 -52.70 32.11
CA SER A 49 0.56 -52.48 31.01
C SER A 49 -0.89 -52.41 31.51
N LEU A 50 -1.67 -51.46 30.97
CA LEU A 50 -3.13 -51.55 30.93
C LEU A 50 -3.59 -51.20 29.52
N ALA A 51 -3.98 -52.21 28.75
CA ALA A 51 -4.57 -52.06 27.43
C ALA A 51 -6.07 -51.80 27.60
N LEU A 52 -6.56 -50.69 27.04
CA LEU A 52 -7.99 -50.43 26.89
C LEU A 52 -8.33 -50.52 25.39
N THR A 53 -8.84 -51.66 24.96
CA THR A 53 -9.41 -51.86 23.62
C THR A 53 -10.78 -51.21 23.54
N VAL A 54 -10.88 -50.10 22.81
CA VAL A 54 -12.16 -49.50 22.41
C VAL A 54 -12.46 -49.94 20.98
N THR A 55 -13.42 -50.84 20.84
CA THR A 55 -14.01 -51.24 19.56
C THR A 55 -15.03 -50.17 19.14
N LEU A 56 -14.68 -49.33 18.17
CA LEU A 56 -15.61 -48.42 17.50
C LEU A 56 -16.09 -49.05 16.19
N ASN A 57 -17.24 -49.71 16.25
CA ASN A 57 -18.09 -49.93 15.09
C ASN A 57 -18.61 -48.57 14.61
N SER A 58 -18.24 -48.16 13.40
CA SER A 58 -18.94 -47.07 12.69
C SER A 58 -19.20 -47.49 11.25
N PRO A 59 -20.38 -47.18 10.68
CA PRO A 59 -20.73 -47.54 9.32
C PRO A 59 -20.02 -46.64 8.31
N LEU A 60 -19.67 -47.22 7.16
CA LEU A 60 -19.05 -46.55 6.01
C LEU A 60 -19.89 -45.34 5.55
N PRO A 61 -19.28 -44.16 5.32
CA PRO A 61 -19.91 -43.15 4.50
C PRO A 61 -19.79 -43.55 3.03
N SER A 62 -20.95 -43.63 2.38
CA SER A 62 -21.19 -43.86 0.96
C SER A 62 -20.24 -43.08 0.05
N LEU A 63 -19.55 -43.79 -0.85
CA LEU A 63 -18.88 -43.21 -2.01
C LEU A 63 -19.96 -42.70 -2.99
N ALA A 64 -20.17 -41.38 -3.04
CA ALA A 64 -20.92 -40.76 -4.12
C ALA A 64 -19.99 -40.62 -5.34
N ILE A 65 -20.25 -41.40 -6.38
CA ILE A 65 -19.63 -41.27 -7.70
C ILE A 65 -20.38 -40.16 -8.44
N PRO A 66 -19.73 -39.05 -8.87
CA PRO A 66 -20.37 -38.12 -9.79
C PRO A 66 -20.35 -38.70 -11.20
N SER A 67 -21.50 -38.77 -11.85
CA SER A 67 -21.63 -39.21 -13.24
C SER A 67 -20.97 -38.21 -14.18
N LEU A 68 -20.12 -38.70 -15.09
CA LEU A 68 -19.72 -37.95 -16.28
C LEU A 68 -20.94 -37.81 -17.21
N THR A 69 -21.48 -36.58 -17.33
CA THR A 69 -21.95 -35.95 -18.58
C THR A 69 -22.69 -34.64 -18.28
N SER A 70 -22.02 -33.51 -18.51
CA SER A 70 -22.52 -32.38 -19.31
C SER A 70 -21.52 -31.23 -19.21
N GLN A 71 -21.10 -30.73 -20.36
CA GLN A 71 -20.20 -29.59 -20.51
C GLN A 71 -20.91 -28.31 -20.07
N SER A 72 -20.40 -27.66 -19.03
CA SER A 72 -20.63 -26.24 -18.78
C SER A 72 -19.30 -25.61 -18.36
N SER A 73 -18.92 -24.53 -19.04
CA SER A 73 -17.70 -23.74 -18.81
C SER A 73 -17.43 -23.49 -17.32
N PRO A 74 -16.17 -23.51 -16.86
CA PRO A 74 -15.87 -23.27 -15.45
C PRO A 74 -16.10 -21.79 -15.11
N GLN A 75 -17.31 -21.45 -14.68
CA GLN A 75 -17.55 -20.25 -13.90
C GLN A 75 -16.86 -20.44 -12.54
N ALA A 76 -16.04 -19.46 -12.16
CA ALA A 76 -15.36 -19.47 -10.88
C ALA A 76 -16.37 -19.53 -9.71
N PRO A 77 -16.16 -20.38 -8.69
CA PRO A 77 -17.01 -20.37 -7.51
C PRO A 77 -16.91 -19.01 -6.79
N LEU A 78 -18.06 -18.52 -6.29
CA LEU A 78 -18.26 -17.14 -5.79
C LEU A 78 -17.59 -16.80 -4.45
N THR A 79 -16.69 -17.64 -3.95
CA THR A 79 -15.79 -17.33 -2.83
C THR A 79 -14.43 -17.96 -3.10
N THR A 80 -13.62 -17.30 -3.93
CA THR A 80 -12.25 -17.75 -4.26
C THR A 80 -11.24 -16.78 -3.66
N THR A 81 -10.23 -17.32 -2.96
CA THR A 81 -9.10 -16.51 -2.48
C THR A 81 -8.38 -15.84 -3.66
N PRO A 82 -7.66 -14.71 -3.49
CA PRO A 82 -6.84 -14.13 -4.55
C PRO A 82 -5.89 -15.15 -5.22
N PHE A 83 -5.35 -16.07 -4.42
CA PHE A 83 -4.55 -17.20 -4.91
C PHE A 83 -5.36 -18.11 -5.85
N THR A 84 -6.59 -18.49 -5.48
CA THR A 84 -7.45 -19.30 -6.36
C THR A 84 -7.86 -18.54 -7.62
N GLN A 85 -8.22 -17.25 -7.49
CA GLN A 85 -8.56 -16.39 -8.64
C GLN A 85 -7.40 -16.28 -9.64
N SER A 86 -6.17 -16.18 -9.15
CA SER A 86 -4.98 -16.12 -10.00
C SER A 86 -4.72 -17.38 -10.82
N LYS A 87 -5.35 -18.51 -10.47
CA LYS A 87 -5.27 -19.74 -11.27
C LYS A 87 -6.20 -19.72 -12.48
N PHE A 88 -7.17 -18.81 -12.50
CA PHE A 88 -8.19 -18.70 -13.54
C PHE A 88 -8.10 -17.33 -14.23
N LEU A 89 -6.95 -17.05 -14.85
CA LEU A 89 -6.75 -15.82 -15.59
C LEU A 89 -7.52 -15.87 -16.92
N GLN A 90 -8.44 -14.92 -17.11
CA GLN A 90 -9.19 -14.80 -18.35
C GLN A 90 -8.39 -14.03 -19.41
N LEU A 91 -8.19 -14.69 -20.55
CA LEU A 91 -7.58 -14.15 -21.75
C LEU A 91 -8.66 -13.69 -22.75
N GLY A 92 -8.25 -13.04 -23.83
CA GLY A 92 -9.09 -12.57 -24.90
C GLY A 92 -9.67 -11.17 -24.69
N LEU A 93 -10.67 -10.87 -25.51
CA LEU A 93 -11.37 -9.61 -25.52
C LEU A 93 -12.58 -9.62 -24.57
N GLU A 94 -12.93 -8.44 -24.06
CA GLU A 94 -14.16 -8.14 -23.33
C GLU A 94 -14.82 -6.94 -24.00
N ASP A 95 -16.05 -7.12 -24.47
CA ASP A 95 -16.79 -6.11 -25.24
C ASP A 95 -15.98 -5.57 -26.44
N GLY A 96 -15.23 -6.45 -27.11
CA GLY A 96 -14.40 -6.09 -28.27
C GLY A 96 -13.12 -5.30 -27.93
N LYS A 97 -12.73 -5.21 -26.66
CA LYS A 97 -11.51 -4.53 -26.21
C LYS A 97 -10.62 -5.48 -25.43
N ILE A 98 -9.32 -5.19 -25.39
CA ILE A 98 -8.38 -5.89 -24.51
C ILE A 98 -8.86 -5.77 -23.06
N ARG A 99 -8.88 -6.88 -22.31
CA ARG A 99 -9.28 -6.92 -20.90
C ARG A 99 -8.37 -6.06 -20.00
N PRO A 100 -8.87 -5.54 -18.87
CA PRO A 100 -8.01 -4.92 -17.86
C PRO A 100 -7.09 -5.95 -17.20
N CYS A 101 -6.07 -5.46 -16.49
CA CYS A 101 -5.30 -6.34 -15.62
C CYS A 101 -6.16 -6.80 -14.45
N PRO A 102 -6.12 -8.09 -14.08
CA PRO A 102 -6.73 -8.58 -12.86
C PRO A 102 -6.16 -7.84 -11.65
N SER A 103 -7.01 -7.44 -10.71
CA SER A 103 -6.58 -6.74 -9.48
C SER A 103 -5.59 -7.57 -8.63
N THR A 104 -5.63 -8.90 -8.79
CA THR A 104 -4.79 -9.87 -8.10
C THR A 104 -3.46 -10.15 -8.79
N ASN A 105 -3.20 -9.60 -9.99
CA ASN A 105 -1.98 -9.85 -10.75
C ASN A 105 -1.11 -8.59 -10.86
N PRO A 106 -0.09 -8.41 -10.00
CA PRO A 106 0.80 -7.26 -10.04
C PRO A 106 1.79 -7.30 -11.22
N GLY A 107 1.99 -8.47 -11.84
CA GLY A 107 2.83 -8.66 -13.03
C GLY A 107 2.07 -8.44 -14.33
N CYS A 108 1.22 -7.41 -14.39
CA CYS A 108 0.37 -7.12 -15.54
C CYS A 108 0.40 -5.64 -15.92
N VAL A 109 0.39 -5.35 -17.22
CA VAL A 109 0.20 -4.04 -17.84
C VAL A 109 -0.88 -4.15 -18.91
N SER A 110 -1.81 -3.19 -18.97
CA SER A 110 -2.86 -3.18 -19.99
C SER A 110 -3.17 -1.76 -20.47
N THR A 111 -3.53 -1.64 -21.74
CA THR A 111 -4.04 -0.40 -22.35
C THR A 111 -5.51 -0.14 -22.05
N ASN A 112 -6.18 -1.03 -21.33
CA ASN A 112 -7.54 -0.79 -20.86
C ASN A 112 -7.53 0.20 -19.69
N ALA A 113 -8.27 1.30 -19.82
CA ALA A 113 -8.33 2.38 -18.83
C ALA A 113 -8.86 1.97 -17.44
N LYS A 114 -9.54 0.82 -17.33
CA LYS A 114 -9.96 0.26 -16.03
C LYS A 114 -8.82 -0.42 -15.27
N SER A 115 -7.67 -0.65 -15.91
CA SER A 115 -6.50 -1.28 -15.30
C SER A 115 -5.82 -0.34 -14.31
N SER A 116 -5.48 -0.84 -13.12
CA SER A 116 -4.61 -0.09 -12.18
C SER A 116 -3.19 0.12 -12.73
N SER A 117 -2.75 -0.77 -13.63
CA SER A 117 -1.47 -0.71 -14.35
C SER A 117 -1.73 -0.34 -15.81
N PHE A 118 -2.23 0.87 -16.02
CA PHE A 118 -2.56 1.39 -17.35
C PHE A 118 -1.31 1.78 -18.15
N ALA A 119 -1.31 1.48 -19.44
CA ALA A 119 -0.33 1.99 -20.41
C ALA A 119 -1.02 2.58 -21.65
N PHE A 120 -0.32 3.44 -22.38
CA PHE A 120 -0.89 4.05 -23.59
C PHE A 120 -0.86 3.07 -24.77
N PRO A 121 -1.90 3.05 -25.63
CA PRO A 121 -1.89 2.34 -26.91
C PRO A 121 -0.73 2.81 -27.79
N TRP A 122 -0.27 1.95 -28.70
CA TRP A 122 0.74 2.31 -29.68
C TRP A 122 0.10 2.85 -30.95
N VAL A 123 0.81 3.76 -31.62
CA VAL A 123 0.47 4.23 -32.95
C VAL A 123 1.39 3.56 -33.96
N VAL A 124 0.81 2.87 -34.93
CA VAL A 124 1.51 2.22 -36.03
C VAL A 124 1.89 3.29 -37.06
N PRO A 125 3.17 3.37 -37.48
CA PRO A 125 3.59 4.26 -38.56
C PRO A 125 2.79 4.02 -39.85
N GLU A 126 2.54 5.08 -40.63
CA GLU A 126 1.84 5.01 -41.93
C GLU A 126 2.44 3.93 -42.87
N THR A 127 3.76 3.81 -42.86
CA THR A 127 4.52 2.85 -43.69
C THR A 127 4.24 1.39 -43.35
N SER A 128 3.71 1.11 -42.15
CA SER A 128 3.52 -0.24 -41.61
C SER A 128 2.05 -0.64 -41.48
N LYS A 129 1.10 0.21 -41.89
CA LYS A 129 -0.34 -0.03 -41.66
C LYS A 129 -0.88 -1.29 -42.31
N GLU A 130 -0.46 -1.57 -43.55
CA GLU A 130 -0.94 -2.72 -44.32
C GLU A 130 -0.40 -4.05 -43.78
N ASN A 131 0.80 -4.03 -43.18
CA ASN A 131 1.50 -5.23 -42.68
C ASN A 131 1.62 -5.27 -41.15
N ALA A 132 0.93 -4.38 -40.43
CA ALA A 132 1.11 -4.15 -39.00
C ALA A 132 1.04 -5.43 -38.15
N VAL A 133 0.14 -6.34 -38.52
CA VAL A 133 -0.04 -7.63 -37.84
C VAL A 133 1.14 -8.56 -38.07
N GLN A 134 1.65 -8.63 -39.30
CA GLN A 134 2.80 -9.46 -39.63
C GLN A 134 4.07 -8.89 -38.97
N GLU A 135 4.31 -7.59 -39.08
CA GLU A 135 5.45 -6.93 -38.44
C GLU A 135 5.44 -7.11 -36.92
N LEU A 136 4.26 -7.02 -36.29
CA LEU A 136 4.10 -7.26 -34.85
C LEU A 136 4.42 -8.72 -34.48
N GLN A 137 3.94 -9.69 -35.26
CA GLN A 137 4.28 -11.10 -35.04
C GLN A 137 5.80 -11.34 -35.15
N GLU A 138 6.43 -10.82 -36.20
CA GLU A 138 7.88 -10.92 -36.41
C GLU A 138 8.66 -10.24 -35.27
N ALA A 139 8.22 -9.06 -34.82
CA ALA A 139 8.84 -8.36 -33.70
C ALA A 139 8.73 -9.14 -32.39
N ILE A 140 7.59 -9.79 -32.11
CA ILE A 140 7.43 -10.67 -30.94
C ILE A 140 8.41 -11.84 -31.04
N LEU A 141 8.44 -12.55 -32.16
CA LEU A 141 9.30 -13.72 -32.37
C LEU A 141 10.79 -13.38 -32.27
N LYS A 142 11.19 -12.19 -32.72
CA LYS A 142 12.59 -11.73 -32.72
C LYS A 142 13.06 -11.24 -31.35
N THR A 143 12.18 -10.61 -30.57
CA THR A 143 12.56 -9.92 -29.32
C THR A 143 12.32 -10.76 -28.06
N GLN A 144 11.41 -11.72 -28.12
CA GLN A 144 11.00 -12.53 -26.97
C GLN A 144 11.59 -13.95 -27.05
N LYS A 145 11.94 -14.52 -25.91
CA LYS A 145 12.50 -15.87 -25.83
C LYS A 145 11.40 -16.91 -25.90
N ASN A 146 11.62 -17.96 -26.70
CA ASN A 146 10.71 -19.09 -26.91
C ASN A 146 9.27 -18.66 -27.23
N ALA A 147 9.13 -17.55 -27.97
CA ALA A 147 7.85 -16.97 -28.28
C ALA A 147 7.03 -17.88 -29.19
N LYS A 148 5.75 -18.06 -28.86
CA LYS A 148 4.78 -18.84 -29.62
C LYS A 148 3.53 -17.99 -29.84
N ILE A 149 3.19 -17.76 -31.10
CA ILE A 149 1.90 -17.15 -31.44
C ILE A 149 0.84 -18.24 -31.33
N GLU A 150 -0.07 -18.10 -30.37
CA GLU A 150 -1.09 -19.10 -30.08
C GLU A 150 -2.39 -18.85 -30.84
N VAL A 151 -2.75 -17.58 -30.98
CA VAL A 151 -4.01 -17.17 -31.63
C VAL A 151 -3.76 -15.96 -32.52
N VAL A 152 -4.30 -16.02 -33.73
CA VAL A 152 -4.50 -14.87 -34.62
C VAL A 152 -5.94 -14.93 -35.11
N GLU A 153 -6.78 -14.00 -34.65
CA GLU A 153 -8.22 -14.02 -34.89
C GLU A 153 -8.70 -12.70 -35.50
N ASP A 154 -9.51 -12.80 -36.55
CA ASP A 154 -10.22 -11.66 -37.11
C ASP A 154 -11.47 -11.36 -36.29
N THR A 155 -11.54 -10.17 -35.70
CA THR A 155 -12.69 -9.73 -34.90
C THR A 155 -13.36 -8.52 -35.54
N PRO A 156 -14.63 -8.22 -35.22
CA PRO A 156 -15.28 -6.98 -35.68
C PRO A 156 -14.55 -5.69 -35.26
N ASN A 157 -13.65 -5.78 -34.28
CA ASN A 157 -12.93 -4.64 -33.71
C ASN A 157 -11.44 -4.60 -34.08
N GLY A 158 -11.00 -5.43 -35.03
CA GLY A 158 -9.60 -5.52 -35.47
C GLY A 158 -9.04 -6.94 -35.39
N LYS A 159 -7.75 -7.09 -35.66
CA LYS A 159 -7.06 -8.38 -35.58
C LYS A 159 -6.51 -8.59 -34.16
N TYR A 160 -6.96 -9.66 -33.51
CA TYR A 160 -6.52 -10.08 -32.20
C TYR A 160 -5.36 -11.06 -32.31
N ILE A 161 -4.33 -10.89 -31.49
CA ILE A 161 -3.14 -11.75 -31.44
C ILE A 161 -2.87 -12.11 -29.98
N GLN A 162 -2.64 -13.39 -29.73
CA GLN A 162 -2.16 -13.90 -28.45
C GLN A 162 -0.82 -14.61 -28.65
N ALA A 163 0.15 -14.28 -27.80
CA ALA A 163 1.45 -14.93 -27.78
C ALA A 163 1.83 -15.36 -26.36
N GLU A 164 2.30 -16.60 -26.22
CA GLU A 164 2.98 -17.09 -25.02
C GLU A 164 4.48 -16.87 -25.18
N VAL A 165 5.14 -16.39 -24.13
CA VAL A 165 6.58 -16.15 -24.11
C VAL A 165 7.16 -16.49 -22.74
N ASP A 166 8.48 -16.67 -22.66
CA ASP A 166 9.14 -16.90 -21.37
C ASP A 166 9.03 -15.69 -20.43
N GLY A 167 8.55 -15.93 -19.21
CA GLY A 167 8.55 -14.97 -18.11
C GLY A 167 9.57 -15.31 -17.02
N GLY A 168 9.69 -14.45 -16.01
CA GLY A 168 10.69 -14.62 -14.95
C GLY A 168 10.42 -15.79 -13.99
N PHE A 169 9.15 -16.15 -13.79
CA PHE A 169 8.73 -17.18 -12.83
C PHE A 169 7.85 -18.28 -13.45
N GLY A 170 7.64 -18.24 -14.75
CA GLY A 170 6.73 -19.07 -15.54
C GLY A 170 6.48 -18.43 -16.90
N PRO A 171 5.58 -18.99 -17.73
CA PRO A 171 5.19 -18.35 -18.97
C PRO A 171 4.44 -17.03 -18.68
N ASP A 172 4.60 -16.08 -19.58
CA ASP A 172 3.86 -14.84 -19.64
C ASP A 172 3.06 -14.83 -20.94
N VAL A 173 1.92 -14.15 -20.94
CA VAL A 173 1.07 -13.98 -22.12
C VAL A 173 1.06 -12.52 -22.55
N MET A 174 1.07 -12.32 -23.85
CA MET A 174 0.96 -11.02 -24.50
C MET A 174 -0.24 -11.05 -25.46
N GLU A 175 -1.13 -10.09 -25.31
CA GLU A 175 -2.34 -9.96 -26.12
C GLU A 175 -2.31 -8.61 -26.80
N PHE A 176 -2.64 -8.60 -28.08
CA PHE A 176 -2.68 -7.42 -28.92
C PHE A 176 -3.97 -7.38 -29.70
N LEU A 177 -4.53 -6.19 -29.86
CA LEU A 177 -5.64 -5.91 -30.75
C LEU A 177 -5.22 -4.74 -31.64
N VAL A 178 -5.00 -5.06 -32.91
CA VAL A 178 -4.61 -4.13 -33.97
C VAL A 178 -5.87 -3.64 -34.67
N LYS A 179 -6.15 -2.34 -34.56
CA LYS A 179 -7.31 -1.69 -35.17
C LYS A 179 -6.87 -0.45 -35.93
N GLY A 180 -6.75 -0.59 -37.26
CA GLY A 180 -6.22 0.48 -38.11
C GLY A 180 -4.78 0.79 -37.73
N ASP A 181 -4.53 2.02 -37.31
CA ASP A 181 -3.22 2.53 -36.89
C ASP A 181 -3.00 2.46 -35.37
N VAL A 182 -3.91 1.87 -34.61
CA VAL A 182 -3.81 1.76 -33.15
C VAL A 182 -3.62 0.31 -32.73
N VAL A 183 -2.62 0.06 -31.88
CA VAL A 183 -2.44 -1.22 -31.19
C VAL A 183 -2.75 -1.06 -29.71
N THR A 184 -3.81 -1.74 -29.27
CA THR A 184 -4.09 -1.94 -27.86
C THR A 184 -3.52 -3.27 -27.41
N TYR A 185 -3.04 -3.35 -26.18
CA TYR A 185 -2.36 -4.53 -25.68
C TYR A 185 -2.55 -4.77 -24.20
N ARG A 186 -2.26 -6.01 -23.79
CA ARG A 186 -2.06 -6.45 -22.40
C ARG A 186 -0.87 -7.41 -22.36
N SER A 187 0.02 -7.23 -21.40
CA SER A 187 1.10 -8.18 -21.11
C SER A 187 1.02 -8.58 -19.65
N MET A 188 1.01 -9.88 -19.38
CA MET A 188 0.65 -10.43 -18.09
C MET A 188 1.44 -11.70 -17.75
N ALA A 189 1.95 -11.80 -16.53
CA ALA A 189 2.48 -13.04 -16.00
C ALA A 189 1.36 -14.06 -15.74
N MET A 190 1.46 -15.27 -16.31
CA MET A 190 0.44 -16.31 -16.09
C MET A 190 0.55 -16.96 -14.71
N LYS A 191 1.73 -16.87 -14.09
CA LYS A 191 1.97 -17.38 -12.75
C LYS A 191 2.22 -16.23 -11.79
N VAL A 192 1.27 -16.04 -10.88
CA VAL A 192 1.40 -15.07 -9.80
C VAL A 192 1.97 -15.76 -8.57
N THR A 193 3.08 -15.26 -8.05
CA THR A 193 3.71 -15.80 -6.84
C THR A 193 3.00 -15.23 -5.62
N TYR A 194 2.57 -16.06 -4.68
CA TYR A 194 1.88 -15.62 -3.48
C TYR A 194 2.68 -15.89 -2.21
N ILE A 195 2.70 -14.92 -1.28
CA ILE A 195 3.22 -15.15 0.07
C ILE A 195 2.11 -15.76 0.91
N TYR A 196 2.26 -17.02 1.28
CA TYR A 196 1.41 -17.68 2.25
C TYR A 196 1.79 -17.28 3.69
N PRO A 197 0.84 -17.09 4.63
CA PRO A 197 -0.63 -17.21 4.53
C PRO A 197 -1.37 -15.95 4.06
N PHE A 198 -0.68 -14.95 3.52
CA PHE A 198 -1.26 -13.62 3.27
C PHE A 198 -2.08 -13.54 1.98
N THR A 199 -2.07 -14.59 1.16
CA THR A 199 -2.69 -14.62 -0.18
C THR A 199 -2.36 -13.35 -0.96
N THR A 200 -1.18 -12.75 -0.72
CA THR A 200 -0.74 -11.58 -1.45
C THR A 200 0.19 -11.95 -2.58
N ALA A 201 -0.14 -11.46 -3.76
CA ALA A 201 0.71 -11.55 -4.93
C ALA A 201 2.02 -10.74 -4.75
N ILE A 202 3.14 -11.35 -5.09
CA ILE A 202 4.46 -10.75 -5.25
C ILE A 202 4.68 -10.52 -6.74
N GLY A 203 5.20 -9.35 -7.06
CA GLY A 203 5.65 -9.00 -8.39
C GLY A 203 5.53 -7.51 -8.60
N ASP A 204 6.14 -7.04 -9.67
CA ASP A 204 5.85 -5.75 -10.27
C ASP A 204 5.67 -5.96 -11.78
N SER A 205 5.26 -4.90 -12.46
CA SER A 205 5.02 -4.94 -13.90
C SER A 205 6.24 -4.52 -14.73
N LYS A 206 7.44 -4.44 -14.12
CA LYS A 206 8.64 -3.91 -14.81
C LYS A 206 9.08 -4.83 -15.93
N GLY A 207 9.08 -6.14 -15.70
CA GLY A 207 9.43 -7.12 -16.73
C GLY A 207 8.48 -7.08 -17.94
N GLN A 208 7.18 -6.85 -17.69
CA GLN A 208 6.17 -6.68 -18.74
C GLN A 208 6.36 -5.36 -19.50
N LEU A 209 6.73 -4.27 -18.82
CA LEU A 209 7.06 -3.00 -19.48
C LEU A 209 8.33 -3.11 -20.34
N GLU A 210 9.39 -3.73 -19.83
CA GLU A 210 10.67 -3.87 -20.54
C GLU A 210 10.55 -4.68 -21.82
N ARG A 211 9.76 -5.76 -21.84
CA ARG A 211 9.51 -6.52 -23.08
C ARG A 211 8.69 -5.76 -24.11
N LEU A 212 7.66 -5.04 -23.66
CA LEU A 212 6.82 -4.23 -24.53
C LEU A 212 7.66 -3.15 -25.18
N LYS A 213 8.57 -2.54 -24.40
CA LYS A 213 9.56 -1.60 -24.92
C LYS A 213 10.45 -2.22 -26.01
N LYS A 214 10.97 -3.43 -25.82
CA LYS A 214 11.79 -4.10 -26.87
C LYS A 214 11.03 -4.32 -28.18
N ILE A 215 9.74 -4.68 -28.10
CA ILE A 215 8.89 -4.84 -29.29
C ILE A 215 8.69 -3.48 -29.97
N VAL A 216 8.36 -2.45 -29.21
CA VAL A 216 8.17 -1.08 -29.72
C VAL A 216 9.45 -0.57 -30.40
N ASP A 217 10.60 -0.76 -29.75
CA ASP A 217 11.91 -0.37 -30.29
C ASP A 217 12.22 -1.12 -31.62
N GLN A 218 11.77 -2.37 -31.75
CA GLN A 218 11.92 -3.16 -32.99
C GLN A 218 10.94 -2.74 -34.10
N LEU A 219 9.75 -2.27 -33.73
CA LEU A 219 8.72 -1.82 -34.68
C LEU A 219 8.88 -0.35 -35.10
N GLY A 220 9.66 0.44 -34.36
CA GLY A 220 9.73 1.89 -34.58
C GLY A 220 8.40 2.61 -34.28
N CYS A 221 7.53 2.02 -33.46
CA CYS A 221 6.28 2.66 -33.05
C CYS A 221 6.56 3.74 -31.99
N ASN A 222 5.78 4.83 -32.00
CA ASN A 222 5.88 5.88 -30.99
C ASN A 222 4.82 5.68 -29.90
N PHE A 223 5.23 5.86 -28.64
CA PHE A 223 4.33 5.83 -27.47
C PHE A 223 3.40 7.07 -27.39
N LEU A 224 3.73 8.14 -28.12
CA LEU A 224 3.11 9.45 -28.00
C LEU A 224 3.16 10.19 -29.34
N SER A 225 2.07 10.21 -30.11
CA SER A 225 1.82 11.30 -31.05
C SER A 225 0.35 11.32 -31.45
N ASN A 226 -0.43 12.15 -30.75
CA ASN A 226 -1.46 13.03 -31.31
C ASN A 226 -2.06 13.89 -30.18
N ALA A 227 -1.24 14.82 -29.66
CA ALA A 227 -1.69 16.03 -28.98
C ALA A 227 -0.49 16.92 -28.66
N THR A 228 -0.02 17.72 -29.62
CA THR A 228 0.33 19.15 -29.46
C THR A 228 0.77 19.74 -30.82
N PRO A 229 0.44 21.00 -31.13
CA PRO A 229 0.91 21.66 -32.34
C PRO A 229 2.41 21.95 -32.25
N GLU A 230 3.07 21.87 -33.40
CA GLU A 230 4.47 22.25 -33.62
C GLU A 230 4.74 23.70 -33.18
N VAL A 231 5.84 23.89 -32.46
CA VAL A 231 6.57 25.16 -32.42
C VAL A 231 8.04 24.83 -32.63
N ASP A 232 8.55 25.21 -33.79
CA ASP A 232 9.96 25.13 -34.14
C ASP A 232 10.82 26.08 -33.30
N SER A 233 12.05 25.64 -33.04
CA SER A 233 13.34 26.37 -33.23
C SER A 233 14.32 26.22 -32.06
N GLU A 234 15.32 25.37 -32.30
CA GLU A 234 16.76 25.48 -31.99
C GLU A 234 17.27 26.34 -30.81
N SER A 235 18.04 25.71 -29.91
CA SER A 235 19.52 25.80 -29.91
C SER A 235 20.13 24.99 -28.76
N GLY A 236 21.30 24.41 -29.03
CA GLY A 236 21.90 23.33 -28.25
C GLY A 236 22.56 23.74 -26.92
N GLY A 237 22.66 22.74 -26.04
CA GLY A 237 23.46 22.77 -24.82
C GLY A 237 23.49 21.40 -24.16
N ARG A 238 24.52 20.61 -24.45
CA ARG A 238 24.74 19.26 -23.91
C ARG A 238 25.12 19.34 -22.43
N HIS A 239 24.14 19.33 -21.53
CA HIS A 239 24.36 19.03 -20.11
C HIS A 239 23.92 17.59 -19.79
N LYS A 240 24.91 16.75 -19.52
CA LYS A 240 24.73 15.41 -18.96
C LYS A 240 24.16 15.55 -17.55
N PRO A 241 22.98 15.00 -17.21
CA PRO A 241 22.48 15.07 -15.85
C PRO A 241 23.32 14.16 -14.95
N THR A 242 23.86 14.73 -13.89
CA THR A 242 24.56 14.05 -12.80
C THR A 242 23.57 13.13 -12.05
N PRO A 243 23.96 11.93 -11.57
CA PRO A 243 23.02 10.95 -10.98
C PRO A 243 22.37 11.35 -9.64
N ALA A 244 22.67 12.53 -9.10
CA ALA A 244 22.22 12.95 -7.77
C ALA A 244 20.79 13.56 -7.75
N ALA A 245 20.24 13.98 -8.89
CA ALA A 245 18.94 14.66 -8.95
C ALA A 245 17.73 13.70 -9.03
N THR A 246 17.94 12.41 -9.23
CA THR A 246 16.86 11.44 -9.48
C THR A 246 16.23 10.87 -8.20
N ALA A 247 16.89 10.98 -7.05
CA ALA A 247 16.38 10.45 -5.78
C ALA A 247 15.47 11.45 -5.03
N ALA A 248 15.70 12.75 -5.16
CA ALA A 248 14.92 13.79 -4.47
C ALA A 248 13.48 13.95 -5.00
N ASN A 249 13.22 13.52 -6.24
CA ASN A 249 11.89 13.61 -6.87
C ASN A 249 10.98 12.39 -6.61
N ALA A 250 11.47 11.34 -5.95
CA ALA A 250 10.71 10.08 -5.79
C ALA A 250 9.62 10.16 -4.71
N THR A 251 9.73 11.10 -3.78
CA THR A 251 8.84 11.29 -2.61
C THR A 251 7.74 12.33 -2.82
N LEU A 252 7.79 13.10 -3.90
CA LEU A 252 6.86 14.21 -4.13
C LEU A 252 5.55 13.73 -4.79
N LEU A 253 4.41 14.35 -4.46
CA LEU A 253 3.15 14.10 -5.17
C LEU A 253 3.26 14.61 -6.60
N THR A 254 2.80 13.80 -7.56
CA THR A 254 2.56 14.27 -8.92
C THR A 254 1.47 15.36 -8.93
N PRO A 255 1.43 16.25 -9.94
CA PRO A 255 0.40 17.30 -10.01
C PRO A 255 -1.04 16.76 -9.94
N LYS A 256 -1.28 15.57 -10.52
CA LYS A 256 -2.59 14.92 -10.50
C LYS A 256 -2.94 14.40 -9.11
N GLU A 257 -1.99 13.82 -8.39
CA GLU A 257 -2.18 13.37 -7.00
C GLU A 257 -2.42 14.54 -6.07
N PHE A 258 -1.63 15.61 -6.19
CA PHE A 258 -1.83 16.83 -5.41
C PHE A 258 -3.18 17.49 -5.71
N MET A 259 -3.64 17.46 -6.96
CA MET A 259 -4.98 17.96 -7.32
C MET A 259 -6.10 17.15 -6.64
N VAL A 260 -5.96 15.83 -6.52
CA VAL A 260 -6.95 14.99 -5.81
C VAL A 260 -7.00 15.37 -4.33
N LEU A 261 -5.83 15.50 -3.69
CA LEU A 261 -5.71 15.83 -2.28
C LEU A 261 -6.20 17.25 -1.97
N SER A 262 -5.77 18.25 -2.74
CA SER A 262 -6.20 19.64 -2.57
C SER A 262 -7.71 19.80 -2.75
N LYS A 263 -8.32 19.16 -3.76
CA LYS A 263 -9.80 19.15 -3.94
C LYS A 263 -10.52 18.45 -2.79
N LEU A 264 -9.92 17.42 -2.19
CA LEU A 264 -10.49 16.76 -1.02
C LEU A 264 -10.51 17.71 0.19
N VAL A 265 -9.39 18.35 0.50
CA VAL A 265 -9.26 19.31 1.61
C VAL A 265 -10.16 20.52 1.37
N THR A 266 -10.15 21.10 0.17
CA THR A 266 -10.99 22.26 -0.20
C THR A 266 -12.48 22.01 0.07
N ARG A 267 -12.99 20.80 -0.22
CA ARG A 267 -14.41 20.46 0.01
C ARG A 267 -14.78 20.31 1.49
N LYS A 268 -13.79 20.13 2.36
CA LYS A 268 -14.00 19.94 3.81
C LYS A 268 -13.60 21.16 4.62
N ALA A 269 -12.76 22.05 4.08
CA ALA A 269 -12.26 23.22 4.76
C ALA A 269 -13.39 24.16 5.23
N PRO A 270 -13.26 24.79 6.42
CA PRO A 270 -12.25 24.53 7.44
C PRO A 270 -12.47 23.16 8.12
N CYS A 271 -11.41 22.39 8.30
CA CYS A 271 -11.48 21.04 8.86
C CYS A 271 -10.30 20.71 9.77
N ASN A 272 -10.41 19.60 10.50
CA ASN A 272 -9.29 18.99 11.21
C ASN A 272 -8.50 18.10 10.23
N LEU A 273 -7.32 18.57 9.83
CA LEU A 273 -6.39 17.90 8.92
C LEU A 273 -5.15 17.41 9.67
N LEU A 274 -4.93 16.10 9.70
CA LEU A 274 -3.71 15.48 10.23
C LEU A 274 -2.85 14.96 9.08
N VAL A 275 -1.56 15.24 9.11
CA VAL A 275 -0.59 14.75 8.13
C VAL A 275 0.56 14.09 8.87
N PHE A 276 0.76 12.80 8.64
CA PHE A 276 2.01 12.12 9.01
C PHE A 276 2.99 12.33 7.87
N GLY A 277 4.12 12.98 8.16
CA GLY A 277 5.08 13.48 7.18
C GLY A 277 4.90 14.96 6.89
N LEU A 278 5.97 15.61 6.45
CA LEU A 278 6.04 17.01 6.09
C LEU A 278 6.77 17.14 4.75
N GLN A 279 6.12 17.82 3.81
CA GLN A 279 6.71 18.25 2.54
C GLN A 279 6.14 19.61 2.16
N SER A 280 6.85 20.36 1.32
CA SER A 280 6.41 21.68 0.84
C SER A 280 5.00 21.66 0.24
N GLN A 281 4.66 20.62 -0.54
CA GLN A 281 3.32 20.46 -1.11
C GLN A 281 2.25 20.27 -0.04
N TYR A 282 2.48 19.45 0.98
CA TYR A 282 1.50 19.29 2.07
C TYR A 282 1.37 20.55 2.90
N TYR A 283 2.45 21.31 3.08
CA TYR A 283 2.40 22.57 3.80
C TYR A 283 1.43 23.57 3.15
N ASN A 284 1.36 23.60 1.81
CA ASN A 284 0.39 24.41 1.06
C ASN A 284 -1.09 24.06 1.37
N LEU A 285 -1.37 22.87 1.89
CA LEU A 285 -2.72 22.51 2.35
C LEU A 285 -3.16 23.35 3.55
N SER A 286 -2.22 23.90 4.34
CA SER A 286 -2.52 24.82 5.45
C SER A 286 -3.29 26.05 4.96
N SER A 287 -2.85 26.63 3.85
CA SER A 287 -3.50 27.79 3.23
C SER A 287 -4.89 27.44 2.70
N ILE A 288 -5.05 26.24 2.13
CA ILE A 288 -6.33 25.74 1.63
C ILE A 288 -7.31 25.48 2.79
N ASN A 289 -6.78 25.05 3.94
CA ASN A 289 -7.54 24.77 5.16
C ASN A 289 -7.60 25.98 6.11
N ALA A 290 -7.61 27.21 5.58
CA ALA A 290 -7.65 28.43 6.38
C ALA A 290 -8.87 28.42 7.35
N GLY A 291 -8.61 28.71 8.63
CA GLY A 291 -9.62 28.65 9.70
C GLY A 291 -9.86 27.25 10.27
N GLY A 292 -9.24 26.21 9.71
CA GLY A 292 -9.20 24.85 10.25
C GLY A 292 -7.97 24.58 11.13
N ILE A 293 -7.86 23.35 11.62
CA ILE A 293 -6.68 22.86 12.35
C ILE A 293 -5.87 21.98 11.41
N THR A 294 -4.59 22.28 11.25
CA THR A 294 -3.67 21.46 10.45
C THR A 294 -2.49 21.01 11.32
N VAL A 295 -2.30 19.70 11.48
CA VAL A 295 -1.22 19.13 12.29
C VAL A 295 -0.31 18.27 11.42
N PHE A 296 0.99 18.55 11.46
CA PHE A 296 2.04 17.76 10.83
C PHE A 296 2.84 16.98 11.88
N LEU A 297 3.10 15.70 11.62
CA LEU A 297 3.94 14.83 12.45
C LEU A 297 5.14 14.35 11.63
N GLU A 298 6.32 14.89 11.90
CA GLU A 298 7.54 14.66 11.10
C GLU A 298 8.70 14.21 11.99
N ASP A 299 9.56 13.32 11.49
CA ASP A 299 10.73 12.82 12.22
C ASP A 299 12.05 13.44 11.78
N ASP A 300 12.12 14.01 10.58
CA ASP A 300 13.30 14.69 10.06
C ASP A 300 13.39 16.15 10.58
N PRO A 301 14.37 16.47 11.44
CA PRO A 301 14.54 17.83 11.96
C PRO A 301 14.88 18.86 10.88
N LEU A 302 15.50 18.44 9.76
CA LEU A 302 15.84 19.35 8.67
C LEU A 302 14.57 19.88 7.98
N LYS A 303 13.65 18.98 7.62
CA LYS A 303 12.35 19.35 7.05
C LYS A 303 11.52 20.24 7.96
N ILE A 304 11.59 20.01 9.27
CA ILE A 304 10.90 20.84 10.27
C ILE A 304 11.49 22.25 10.29
N SER A 305 12.83 22.38 10.25
CA SER A 305 13.50 23.68 10.29
C SER A 305 13.35 24.51 9.01
N GLU A 306 13.14 23.86 7.86
CA GLU A 306 12.94 24.53 6.57
C GLU A 306 11.59 25.27 6.49
N ILE A 307 10.59 24.80 7.23
CA ILE A 307 9.23 25.32 7.18
C ILE A 307 8.95 26.15 8.44
N LYS A 308 8.80 27.46 8.26
CA LYS A 308 8.27 28.34 9.31
C LYS A 308 6.75 28.24 9.31
N ALA A 309 6.16 27.88 10.45
CA ALA A 309 4.72 27.83 10.59
C ALA A 309 4.17 29.27 10.59
N ASP A 310 3.58 29.67 9.46
CA ASP A 310 3.12 31.05 9.23
C ASP A 310 1.60 31.22 9.43
N PHE A 311 0.86 30.11 9.55
CA PHE A 311 -0.60 30.12 9.61
C PHE A 311 -1.13 29.84 11.01
N ASN A 312 -2.07 30.69 11.45
CA ASN A 312 -2.82 30.46 12.68
C ASN A 312 -3.65 29.17 12.53
N GLY A 313 -3.35 28.15 13.34
CA GLY A 313 -3.98 26.82 13.26
C GLY A 313 -3.11 25.71 12.68
N THR A 314 -1.92 26.03 12.14
CA THR A 314 -0.94 25.02 11.70
C THR A 314 0.05 24.71 12.82
N ARG A 315 0.28 23.41 13.08
CA ARG A 315 1.22 22.93 14.10
C ARG A 315 2.09 21.83 13.52
N ILE A 316 3.37 21.85 13.85
CA ILE A 316 4.36 20.86 13.39
C ILE A 316 4.99 20.25 14.63
N TYR A 317 4.89 18.93 14.77
CA TYR A 317 5.49 18.20 15.89
C TYR A 317 6.56 17.23 15.41
N ASN A 318 7.69 17.24 16.12
CA ASN A 318 8.71 16.22 15.96
C ASN A 318 8.22 14.91 16.62
N VAL A 319 8.22 13.82 15.85
CA VAL A 319 7.91 12.47 16.33
C VAL A 319 9.04 11.50 15.99
N LYS A 320 9.09 10.35 16.69
CA LYS A 320 10.12 9.32 16.44
C LYS A 320 9.50 8.02 15.97
N TYR A 321 9.90 7.55 14.80
CA TYR A 321 9.52 6.24 14.27
C TYR A 321 10.68 5.24 14.45
N GLN A 322 10.46 4.18 15.24
CA GLN A 322 11.53 3.23 15.61
C GLN A 322 11.43 1.87 14.89
N ILE A 323 10.33 1.65 14.16
CA ILE A 323 10.02 0.34 13.59
C ILE A 323 10.48 0.29 12.13
N ALA A 324 11.56 -0.46 11.88
CA ALA A 324 12.07 -0.68 10.54
C ALA A 324 11.06 -1.40 9.62
N ALA A 325 11.03 -1.01 8.35
CA ALA A 325 10.15 -1.54 7.31
C ALA A 325 10.22 -3.07 7.18
N LYS A 326 11.41 -3.68 7.32
CA LYS A 326 11.58 -5.15 7.27
C LYS A 326 10.79 -5.93 8.32
N LYS A 327 10.32 -5.28 9.39
CA LYS A 327 9.46 -5.91 10.41
C LYS A 327 7.99 -6.02 9.98
N ALA A 328 7.61 -5.47 8.83
CA ALA A 328 6.22 -5.35 8.38
C ALA A 328 5.46 -6.68 8.44
N TYR A 329 6.03 -7.76 7.90
CA TYR A 329 5.42 -9.08 7.89
C TYR A 329 5.09 -9.60 9.30
N ASN A 330 6.07 -9.54 10.20
CA ASN A 330 5.91 -10.01 11.59
C ASN A 330 4.89 -9.16 12.36
N LEU A 331 4.81 -7.86 12.06
CA LEU A 331 3.86 -6.95 12.68
C LEU A 331 2.44 -7.16 12.18
N LEU A 332 2.26 -7.42 10.88
CA LEU A 332 0.95 -7.76 10.33
C LEU A 332 0.43 -9.08 10.92
N LYS A 333 1.30 -10.10 11.02
CA LYS A 333 1.00 -11.36 11.71
C LYS A 333 0.64 -11.15 13.18
N HIS A 334 1.34 -10.25 13.87
CA HIS A 334 1.03 -9.88 15.25
C HIS A 334 -0.34 -9.21 15.36
N ALA A 335 -0.65 -8.24 14.49
CA ALA A 335 -1.89 -7.49 14.52
C ALA A 335 -3.12 -8.39 14.35
N ARG A 336 -3.08 -9.31 13.38
CA ARG A 336 -4.14 -10.28 13.12
C ARG A 336 -4.44 -11.23 14.28
N LYS A 337 -3.44 -11.54 15.10
CA LYS A 337 -3.55 -12.53 16.17
C LYS A 337 -3.79 -11.91 17.55
N ASN A 338 -3.48 -10.63 17.72
CA ASN A 338 -3.50 -9.98 19.02
C ASN A 338 -4.76 -9.12 19.17
N PRO A 339 -5.68 -9.46 20.08
CA PRO A 339 -6.88 -8.64 20.35
C PRO A 339 -6.58 -7.19 20.73
N ALA A 340 -5.38 -6.91 21.28
CA ALA A 340 -4.97 -5.53 21.56
C ALA A 340 -4.86 -4.63 20.32
N CYS A 341 -4.75 -5.25 19.13
CA CYS A 341 -4.71 -4.57 17.84
C CYS A 341 -6.08 -4.51 17.15
N SER A 342 -7.15 -5.00 17.78
CA SER A 342 -8.51 -4.88 17.24
C SER A 342 -9.03 -3.43 17.34
N PRO A 343 -9.98 -3.03 16.47
CA PRO A 343 -10.53 -1.67 16.47
C PRO A 343 -11.48 -1.39 17.65
N THR A 344 -11.57 -2.29 18.63
CA THR A 344 -12.31 -2.07 19.87
C THR A 344 -11.77 -0.86 20.62
N ILE A 345 -12.67 -0.09 21.24
CA ILE A 345 -12.38 1.19 21.91
C ILE A 345 -11.48 0.93 23.13
N ASN A 346 -10.18 0.83 22.88
CA ASN A 346 -9.13 1.02 23.86
C ASN A 346 -8.39 2.29 23.45
N LEU A 347 -8.13 3.16 24.41
CA LEU A 347 -7.38 4.40 24.19
C LEU A 347 -6.07 4.06 23.48
N LEU A 348 -5.86 4.60 22.27
CA LEU A 348 -4.72 4.27 21.39
C LEU A 348 -3.36 4.39 22.10
N ASN A 349 -3.23 5.40 22.96
CA ASN A 349 -2.07 5.67 23.81
C ASN A 349 -1.82 4.59 24.88
N GLN A 350 -2.83 3.80 25.25
CA GLN A 350 -2.77 2.71 26.24
C GLN A 350 -2.77 1.32 25.60
N SER A 351 -3.02 1.20 24.29
CA SER A 351 -3.03 -0.10 23.60
C SER A 351 -1.69 -0.82 23.74
N SER A 352 -1.71 -2.13 24.00
CA SER A 352 -0.50 -2.98 23.98
C SER A 352 -0.13 -3.48 22.56
N CYS A 353 -0.87 -3.06 21.52
CA CYS A 353 -0.56 -3.43 20.13
C CYS A 353 0.80 -2.89 19.69
N LYS A 354 1.65 -3.74 19.08
CA LYS A 354 2.99 -3.31 18.62
C LYS A 354 2.97 -2.26 17.52
N LEU A 355 1.84 -2.07 16.83
CA LEU A 355 1.65 -1.05 15.80
C LEU A 355 1.16 0.29 16.34
N ALA A 356 0.68 0.36 17.59
CA ALA A 356 0.16 1.60 18.14
C ALA A 356 1.27 2.63 18.39
N LEU A 357 1.15 3.81 17.78
CA LEU A 357 1.94 4.98 18.13
C LEU A 357 1.37 5.60 19.41
N ARG A 358 2.12 5.56 20.51
CA ARG A 358 1.67 5.97 21.86
C ARG A 358 2.17 7.34 22.33
N ASN A 359 3.20 7.86 21.66
CA ASN A 359 3.90 9.08 22.07
C ASN A 359 3.61 10.23 21.09
N LEU A 360 2.36 10.33 20.62
CA LEU A 360 1.92 11.46 19.80
C LEU A 360 1.40 12.60 20.70
N PRO A 361 1.37 13.85 20.21
CA PRO A 361 0.74 14.96 20.92
C PRO A 361 -0.70 14.63 21.32
N GLU A 362 -1.13 15.08 22.51
CA GLU A 362 -2.42 14.71 23.09
C GLU A 362 -3.62 15.05 22.17
N GLU A 363 -3.52 16.16 21.46
CA GLU A 363 -4.55 16.59 20.51
C GLU A 363 -4.77 15.62 19.35
N VAL A 364 -3.75 14.84 18.97
CA VAL A 364 -3.86 13.83 17.92
C VAL A 364 -4.86 12.75 18.31
N TYR A 365 -4.91 12.39 19.59
CA TYR A 365 -5.84 11.40 20.10
C TYR A 365 -7.23 11.96 20.44
N LYS A 366 -7.33 13.26 20.75
CA LYS A 366 -8.58 13.89 21.21
C LYS A 366 -9.45 14.43 20.09
N LEU A 367 -8.84 14.99 19.04
CA LEU A 367 -9.59 15.63 17.96
C LEU A 367 -10.22 14.59 17.04
N LYS A 368 -11.45 14.86 16.59
CA LYS A 368 -12.01 14.10 15.47
C LYS A 368 -11.46 14.64 14.16
N TRP A 369 -10.66 13.82 13.47
CA TRP A 369 -10.05 14.18 12.20
C TRP A 369 -11.02 14.04 11.02
N ASP A 370 -11.10 15.06 10.17
CA ASP A 370 -11.88 15.03 8.93
C ASP A 370 -11.10 14.40 7.78
N VAL A 371 -9.80 14.67 7.75
CA VAL A 371 -8.83 14.15 6.77
C VAL A 371 -7.55 13.73 7.51
N VAL A 372 -7.06 12.53 7.23
CA VAL A 372 -5.75 12.05 7.69
C VAL A 372 -4.91 11.67 6.48
N VAL A 373 -3.74 12.27 6.32
CA VAL A 373 -2.79 11.97 5.25
C VAL A 373 -1.62 11.16 5.83
N VAL A 374 -1.32 10.03 5.22
CA VAL A 374 -0.23 9.13 5.60
C VAL A 374 0.87 9.21 4.54
N ASP A 375 1.87 10.03 4.83
CA ASP A 375 3.08 10.19 4.02
C ASP A 375 4.42 10.12 4.80
N GLY A 376 4.37 9.64 6.04
CA GLY A 376 5.55 9.51 6.88
C GLY A 376 5.46 8.27 7.77
N PRO A 377 6.58 7.66 8.16
CA PRO A 377 7.98 7.96 7.78
C PRO A 377 8.33 7.58 6.33
N ILE A 378 9.60 7.80 5.93
CA ILE A 378 10.11 7.58 4.56
C ILE A 378 9.88 6.15 4.04
N GLY A 379 10.25 5.11 4.80
CA GLY A 379 10.01 3.68 4.51
C GLY A 379 10.55 3.15 3.17
N ASP A 380 11.51 3.82 2.54
CA ASP A 380 12.01 3.51 1.19
C ASP A 380 12.96 2.31 1.13
N THR A 381 13.58 1.96 2.26
CA THR A 381 14.46 0.81 2.43
C THR A 381 13.99 -0.12 3.54
N PRO A 382 14.39 -1.40 3.56
CA PRO A 382 14.03 -2.35 4.62
C PRO A 382 14.49 -1.90 6.03
N GLU A 383 15.59 -1.15 6.11
CA GLU A 383 16.19 -0.62 7.34
C GLU A 383 15.50 0.65 7.83
N ALA A 384 14.99 1.48 6.91
CA ALA A 384 14.31 2.73 7.25
C ALA A 384 13.04 2.50 8.08
N PRO A 385 12.62 3.48 8.90
CA PRO A 385 11.34 3.42 9.58
C PRO A 385 10.20 3.27 8.57
N GLY A 386 9.35 2.26 8.76
CA GLY A 386 8.25 1.95 7.84
C GLY A 386 6.91 2.56 8.27
N ARG A 387 6.00 2.74 7.30
CA ARG A 387 4.67 3.36 7.53
C ARG A 387 3.66 2.46 8.24
N MET A 388 4.01 1.21 8.57
CA MET A 388 3.12 0.25 9.25
C MET A 388 2.43 0.82 10.50
N PRO A 389 3.15 1.45 11.46
CA PRO A 389 2.52 1.97 12.68
C PRO A 389 1.64 3.18 12.39
N THR A 390 2.04 4.01 11.42
CA THR A 390 1.29 5.18 10.97
C THR A 390 -0.04 4.79 10.36
N ILE A 391 -0.03 3.84 9.42
CA ILE A 391 -1.23 3.33 8.73
C ILE A 391 -2.22 2.74 9.76
N TYR A 392 -1.72 1.91 10.68
CA TYR A 392 -2.53 1.36 11.76
C TYR A 392 -3.14 2.46 12.64
N THR A 393 -2.32 3.42 13.07
CA THR A 393 -2.76 4.52 13.95
C THR A 393 -3.81 5.39 13.26
N ALA A 394 -3.63 5.71 11.97
CA ALA A 394 -4.63 6.41 11.17
C ALA A 394 -5.96 5.63 11.10
N GLY A 395 -5.90 4.31 10.98
CA GLY A 395 -7.10 3.44 10.91
C GLY A 395 -7.89 3.42 12.20
N MET A 396 -7.19 3.50 13.33
CA MET A 396 -7.78 3.65 14.65
C MET A 396 -8.36 5.06 14.85
N LEU A 397 -7.60 6.12 14.54
CA LEU A 397 -8.07 7.52 14.68
C LEU A 397 -9.32 7.80 13.81
N ALA A 398 -9.36 7.24 12.60
CA ALA A 398 -10.51 7.37 11.71
C ALA A 398 -11.80 6.74 12.28
N ARG A 399 -11.65 5.68 13.08
CA ARG A 399 -12.75 4.92 13.69
C ARG A 399 -13.13 5.36 15.09
N THR A 400 -12.24 6.07 15.80
CA THR A 400 -12.50 6.55 17.16
C THR A 400 -13.40 7.78 17.14
N ASP A 401 -14.28 7.87 18.13
CA ASP A 401 -14.96 9.12 18.45
C ASP A 401 -13.96 10.14 18.99
N GLY A 402 -14.17 11.40 18.65
CA GLY A 402 -13.33 12.50 19.13
C GLY A 402 -14.17 13.74 19.32
N ILE A 403 -13.56 14.83 19.79
CA ILE A 403 -14.23 16.11 19.90
C ILE A 403 -14.62 16.59 18.49
N GLY A 404 -15.92 16.52 18.17
CA GLY A 404 -16.48 16.87 16.86
C GLY A 404 -17.83 16.16 16.61
N LYS A 405 -18.57 16.60 15.58
CA LYS A 405 -19.90 16.04 15.19
C LYS A 405 -19.84 15.16 13.93
N LYS A 406 -18.66 14.70 13.51
CA LYS A 406 -18.43 14.09 12.20
C LYS A 406 -18.50 12.56 12.26
N THR A 407 -19.14 11.96 11.26
CA THR A 407 -19.40 10.51 11.18
C THR A 407 -18.45 9.76 10.24
N THR A 408 -17.57 10.47 9.51
CA THR A 408 -16.60 9.85 8.59
C THR A 408 -15.27 10.60 8.61
N THR A 409 -14.19 9.87 8.38
CA THR A 409 -12.83 10.42 8.20
C THR A 409 -12.31 9.94 6.85
N ASP A 410 -11.82 10.86 6.01
CA ASP A 410 -11.15 10.49 4.76
C ASP A 410 -9.65 10.26 5.04
N VAL A 411 -9.15 9.05 4.80
CA VAL A 411 -7.74 8.69 4.98
C VAL A 411 -7.05 8.59 3.62
N VAL A 412 -5.98 9.36 3.44
CA VAL A 412 -5.20 9.41 2.22
C VAL A 412 -3.86 8.73 2.46
N VAL A 413 -3.47 7.80 1.60
CA VAL A 413 -2.20 7.08 1.70
C VAL A 413 -1.42 7.29 0.42
N HIS A 414 -0.17 7.74 0.55
CA HIS A 414 0.75 7.86 -0.58
C HIS A 414 1.73 6.67 -0.65
N ASP A 415 2.39 6.54 -1.80
CA ASP A 415 3.29 5.44 -2.15
C ASP A 415 2.68 4.02 -2.10
N VAL A 416 1.39 3.87 -2.36
CA VAL A 416 0.72 2.55 -2.38
C VAL A 416 1.20 1.58 -3.48
N HIS A 417 2.08 2.03 -4.37
CA HIS A 417 2.87 1.15 -5.24
C HIS A 417 3.86 0.26 -4.49
N ARG A 418 4.21 0.62 -3.24
CA ARG A 418 5.04 -0.17 -2.35
C ARG A 418 4.19 -1.20 -1.60
N THR A 419 4.80 -2.36 -1.39
CA THR A 419 4.17 -3.55 -0.82
C THR A 419 3.62 -3.30 0.59
N ILE A 420 4.38 -2.62 1.45
CA ILE A 420 4.03 -2.40 2.85
C ILE A 420 2.79 -1.52 2.97
N GLU A 421 2.81 -0.37 2.30
CA GLU A 421 1.75 0.63 2.29
C GLU A 421 0.45 0.02 1.76
N LYS A 422 0.55 -0.73 0.65
CA LYS A 422 -0.58 -1.44 0.05
C LYS A 422 -1.20 -2.45 1.02
N TRP A 423 -0.39 -3.32 1.63
CA TRP A 423 -0.90 -4.38 2.52
C TRP A 423 -1.54 -3.84 3.78
N PHE A 424 -0.88 -2.88 4.43
CA PHE A 424 -1.39 -2.30 5.66
C PHE A 424 -2.64 -1.45 5.39
N SER A 425 -2.74 -0.80 4.23
CA SER A 425 -3.96 -0.07 3.84
C SER A 425 -5.15 -1.01 3.68
N TRP A 426 -4.98 -2.15 2.99
CA TRP A 426 -6.04 -3.14 2.88
C TRP A 426 -6.44 -3.76 4.21
N GLU A 427 -5.47 -4.05 5.07
CA GLU A 427 -5.75 -4.62 6.40
C GLU A 427 -6.59 -3.68 7.28
N PHE A 428 -6.24 -2.39 7.33
CA PHE A 428 -6.77 -1.47 8.33
C PHE A 428 -7.81 -0.48 7.78
N PHE A 429 -7.89 -0.29 6.47
CA PHE A 429 -8.86 0.62 5.83
C PHE A 429 -9.93 -0.11 5.04
N CYS A 430 -9.67 -1.34 4.59
CA CYS A 430 -10.61 -2.21 3.87
C CYS A 430 -10.91 -1.76 2.44
N GLU A 431 -11.07 -2.73 1.54
CA GLU A 431 -11.28 -2.46 0.11
C GLU A 431 -12.60 -1.73 -0.16
N GLN A 432 -13.67 -2.10 0.55
CA GLN A 432 -14.98 -1.46 0.43
C GLN A 432 -14.99 0.04 0.75
N ASN A 433 -13.99 0.54 1.47
CA ASN A 433 -13.88 1.96 1.83
C ASN A 433 -13.02 2.76 0.84
N LEU A 434 -12.40 2.13 -0.18
CA LEU A 434 -11.60 2.84 -1.17
C LEU A 434 -12.51 3.66 -2.10
N VAL A 435 -12.36 4.99 -2.06
CA VAL A 435 -13.17 5.91 -2.88
C VAL A 435 -12.42 6.48 -4.08
N SER A 436 -11.09 6.46 -4.07
CA SER A 436 -10.27 6.91 -5.20
C SER A 436 -8.87 6.29 -5.17
N ALA A 437 -8.41 5.83 -6.33
CA ALA A 437 -7.02 5.43 -6.56
C ALA A 437 -6.46 6.20 -7.76
N ARG A 438 -5.42 7.01 -7.54
CA ARG A 438 -4.79 7.86 -8.57
C ARG A 438 -3.27 7.83 -8.41
N GLY A 439 -2.58 7.22 -9.37
CA GLY A 439 -1.13 7.03 -9.28
C GLY A 439 -0.76 6.22 -8.04
N LYS A 440 0.14 6.77 -7.23
CA LYS A 440 0.59 6.24 -5.94
C LYS A 440 -0.30 6.66 -4.76
N LEU A 441 -1.37 7.43 -4.99
CA LEU A 441 -2.25 7.97 -3.96
C LEU A 441 -3.58 7.22 -3.90
N TRP A 442 -3.92 6.68 -2.73
CA TRP A 442 -5.24 6.11 -2.44
C TRP A 442 -5.99 6.97 -1.42
N VAL A 443 -7.31 7.05 -1.56
CA VAL A 443 -8.21 7.74 -0.65
C VAL A 443 -9.28 6.76 -0.18
N PHE A 444 -9.37 6.61 1.13
CA PHE A 444 -10.37 5.80 1.81
C PHE A 444 -11.35 6.69 2.55
N ARG A 445 -12.63 6.34 2.56
CA ARG A 445 -13.65 6.99 3.38
C ARG A 445 -14.08 6.04 4.48
N ILE A 446 -13.64 6.30 5.70
CA ILE A 446 -13.85 5.40 6.83
C ILE A 446 -15.01 5.92 7.67
N PRO A 447 -16.10 5.16 7.83
CA PRO A 447 -17.15 5.51 8.77
C PRO A 447 -16.66 5.37 10.22
N VAL A 448 -17.17 6.22 11.09
CA VAL A 448 -17.02 6.05 12.54
C VAL A 448 -17.61 4.70 12.92
N HIS A 449 -16.89 4.00 13.80
CA HIS A 449 -17.17 2.63 14.15
C HIS A 449 -18.57 2.47 14.78
N GLN A 450 -19.33 1.47 14.35
CA GLN A 450 -20.49 0.99 15.09
C GLN A 450 -19.95 0.08 16.21
N SER A 451 -20.26 0.41 17.46
CA SER A 451 -19.57 0.09 18.71
C SER A 451 -19.17 -1.37 19.04
N ASN A 452 -19.40 -2.36 18.17
CA ASN A 452 -19.22 -3.78 18.51
C ASN A 452 -18.39 -4.62 17.52
N SER A 453 -17.80 -4.06 16.45
CA SER A 453 -16.93 -4.86 15.57
C SER A 453 -15.55 -5.13 16.19
N THR A 454 -15.12 -6.39 16.13
CA THR A 454 -13.77 -6.83 16.52
C THR A 454 -12.81 -6.89 15.33
N SER A 455 -13.30 -6.65 14.11
CA SER A 455 -12.51 -6.59 12.87
C SER A 455 -12.58 -5.21 12.23
N PHE A 456 -11.50 -4.83 11.53
CA PHE A 456 -11.47 -3.58 10.76
C PHE A 456 -12.42 -3.62 9.56
N CYS A 457 -12.53 -4.80 8.94
CA CYS A 457 -13.25 -5.04 7.70
C CYS A 457 -14.36 -6.06 7.94
N SER A 458 -15.56 -5.73 7.47
CA SER A 458 -16.71 -6.63 7.52
C SER A 458 -16.50 -7.81 6.57
N SER A 459 -16.91 -9.00 6.99
CA SER A 459 -17.23 -10.10 6.07
C SER A 459 -18.55 -9.72 5.40
N GLU A 460 -18.61 -9.64 4.07
CA GLU A 460 -19.87 -9.31 3.38
C GLU A 460 -20.98 -10.30 3.77
N THR A 461 -22.02 -9.84 4.47
CA THR A 461 -23.28 -10.58 4.60
C THR A 461 -24.07 -10.36 3.32
N VAL A 462 -24.04 -11.35 2.42
CA VAL A 462 -24.96 -11.41 1.29
C VAL A 462 -26.37 -11.60 1.85
N VAL A 463 -27.18 -10.55 1.81
CA VAL A 463 -28.64 -10.69 1.93
C VAL A 463 -29.09 -11.41 0.68
N ASN A 464 -29.44 -12.69 0.83
CA ASN A 464 -30.09 -13.46 -0.23
C ASN A 464 -31.35 -12.71 -0.67
N GLY A 465 -31.31 -12.13 -1.86
CA GLY A 465 -32.51 -11.66 -2.55
C GLY A 465 -33.38 -12.88 -2.83
N GLY A 466 -34.40 -13.07 -2.00
CA GLY A 466 -35.44 -14.05 -2.25
C GLY A 466 -36.18 -13.70 -3.53
N SER A 467 -36.24 -14.68 -4.43
CA SER A 467 -37.12 -14.67 -5.59
C SER A 467 -38.57 -14.47 -5.17
N ILE A 468 -39.25 -13.51 -5.80
CA ILE A 468 -40.66 -13.63 -6.22
C ILE A 468 -40.71 -13.20 -7.68
#